data_AF-A0A8S3B0T8-F1
#
_entry.id   AF-A0A8S3B0T8-F1
#
_cell.length_a   1.000
_cell.length_b   1.000
_cell.length_c   1.000
_cell.angle_alpha   90.00
_cell.angle_beta   90.00
_cell.angle_gamma   90.00
#
_symmetry.space_group_name_H-M   'P 1'
#
loop_
_entity.id
_entity.type
_entity.pdbx_description
1 polymer ?
#
loop_
_entity_poly.entity_id
_entity_poly.type
_entity_poly.pdbx_seq_one_letter_code
_entity_poly.pdbx_strand_id
1 'polypeptide(L)' 'SWEAFLNYLDRQPKLRLSTGGIKHIYTFTGKEIRSINQFSNRQSYIVASGLFIPTQYRYSNNSFADESDLKLHTNDQKEA' A
#
# COMPACT_ATOMS: atom_id res chain seq x y z
N SER A 1 3.17 20.82 -3.34
CA SER A 1 1.71 20.68 -3.57
C SER A 1 1.38 19.19 -3.74
N TRP A 2 0.10 18.83 -3.69
CA TRP A 2 -0.34 17.45 -3.94
C TRP A 2 0.03 16.95 -5.34
N GLU A 3 -0.16 17.79 -6.36
CA GLU A 3 0.20 17.46 -7.75
C GLU A 3 1.71 17.23 -7.94
N ALA A 4 2.56 18.03 -7.27
CA ALA A 4 4.00 17.82 -7.31
C ALA A 4 4.40 16.47 -6.69
N PHE A 5 3.68 16.04 -5.65
CA PHE A 5 3.88 14.75 -5.03
C PHE A 5 3.47 13.59 -5.95
N LEU A 6 2.31 13.67 -6.61
CA LEU A 6 1.88 12.68 -7.60
C LEU A 6 2.88 12.59 -8.77
N ASN A 7 3.33 13.74 -9.29
CA ASN A 7 4.37 13.80 -10.33
C ASN A 7 5.70 13.20 -9.87
N TYR A 8 6.08 13.36 -8.60
CA TYR A 8 7.27 12.74 -8.05
C TYR A 8 7.15 11.20 -8.03
N LEU A 9 5.98 10.67 -7.65
CA LEU A 9 5.72 9.23 -7.66
C LEU A 9 5.72 8.67 -9.08
N ASP A 10 5.15 9.40 -10.05
CA ASP A 10 5.07 8.99 -11.46
C ASP A 10 6.46 8.80 -12.10
N ARG A 11 7.44 9.58 -11.63
CA ARG A 11 8.84 9.48 -12.06
C ARG A 11 9.59 8.29 -11.44
N GLN A 12 9.01 7.59 -10.46
CA GLN A 12 9.67 6.44 -9.85
C GLN A 12 9.57 5.21 -10.77
N PRO A 13 10.69 4.61 -11.20
CA PRO A 13 10.67 3.51 -12.17
C PRO A 13 9.94 2.27 -11.63
N LYS A 14 9.96 2.07 -10.30
CA LYS A 14 9.29 0.95 -9.62
C LYS A 14 7.78 1.10 -9.47
N LEU A 15 7.24 2.30 -9.68
CA LEU A 15 5.81 2.60 -9.52
C LEU A 15 5.12 2.85 -10.87
N ARG A 16 5.78 2.50 -11.98
CA ARG A 16 5.20 2.68 -13.30
C ARG A 16 3.96 1.83 -13.47
N LEU A 17 2.85 2.49 -13.76
CA LEU A 17 1.61 1.87 -14.15
C LEU A 17 1.67 1.54 -15.65
N SER A 18 1.08 0.43 -16.04
CA SER A 18 0.99 0.00 -17.44
C SER A 18 0.11 0.93 -18.29
N THR A 19 -0.75 1.72 -17.66
CA THR A 19 -1.65 2.67 -18.33
C THR A 19 -1.72 4.00 -17.57
N GLY A 20 -1.44 5.09 -18.27
CA GLY A 20 -1.45 6.44 -17.71
C GLY A 20 -0.38 6.70 -16.63
N GLY A 21 -0.43 7.89 -16.05
CA GLY A 21 0.38 8.25 -14.89
C GLY A 21 -0.36 8.10 -13.56
N ILE A 22 0.35 8.24 -12.45
CA ILE A 22 -0.23 8.17 -11.10
C ILE A 22 -1.09 9.42 -10.85
N LYS A 23 -2.39 9.21 -10.65
CA LYS A 23 -3.36 10.29 -10.38
C LYS A 23 -4.02 10.16 -9.02
N HIS A 24 -4.15 8.93 -8.53
CA HIS A 24 -4.86 8.60 -7.31
C HIS A 24 -3.99 7.72 -6.41
N ILE A 25 -4.22 7.85 -5.10
CA ILE A 25 -3.59 7.04 -4.07
C ILE A 25 -4.67 6.53 -3.15
N TYR A 26 -4.63 5.24 -2.82
CA TYR A 26 -5.64 4.56 -2.02
C TYR A 26 -5.02 3.77 -0.87
N THR A 27 -5.78 3.57 0.20
CA THR A 27 -5.53 2.52 1.18
C THR A 27 -5.93 1.15 0.61
N PHE A 28 -5.53 0.05 1.25
CA PHE A 28 -6.00 -1.30 0.90
C PHE A 28 -7.51 -1.48 1.08
N THR A 29 -8.16 -0.63 1.87
CA THR A 29 -9.62 -0.60 2.04
C THR A 29 -10.32 0.25 0.97
N GLY A 30 -9.58 0.82 0.01
CA GLY A 30 -10.14 1.62 -1.08
C GLY A 30 -10.42 3.09 -0.72
N LYS A 31 -10.01 3.56 0.45
CA LYS A 31 -10.12 4.98 0.82
C LYS A 31 -9.09 5.80 0.05
N GLU A 32 -9.56 6.79 -0.69
CA GLU A 32 -8.69 7.71 -1.42
C GLU A 32 -7.96 8.68 -0.47
N ILE A 33 -6.65 8.78 -0.63
CA ILE A 33 -5.80 9.77 0.01
C ILE A 33 -5.70 10.98 -0.91
N ARG A 34 -6.06 12.16 -0.40
CA ARG A 34 -6.08 13.42 -1.17
C ARG A 34 -5.06 14.45 -0.69
N SER A 35 -4.37 14.16 0.40
CA SER A 35 -3.37 15.07 0.96
C SER A 35 -2.33 14.30 1.78
N ILE A 36 -1.14 14.90 1.91
CA ILE A 36 0.00 14.30 2.61
C ILE A 36 -0.33 14.01 4.08
N ASN A 37 -1.15 14.84 4.72
CA ASN A 37 -1.51 14.71 6.14
C ASN A 37 -2.36 13.48 6.45
N GLN A 38 -2.93 12.83 5.44
CA GLN A 38 -3.72 11.60 5.63
C GLN A 38 -2.83 10.34 5.61
N PHE A 39 -1.54 10.47 5.31
CA PHE A 39 -0.60 9.36 5.42
C PHE A 39 -0.28 9.07 6.88
N SER A 40 -0.50 7.83 7.29
CA SER A 40 0.03 7.26 8.53
C SER A 40 1.41 6.65 8.29
N ASN A 41 2.29 6.81 9.28
CA ASN A 41 3.61 6.18 9.28
C ASN A 41 3.47 4.64 9.24
N ARG A 42 4.42 3.98 8.58
CA ARG A 42 4.50 2.51 8.45
C ARG A 42 3.29 1.85 7.78
N GLN A 43 2.51 2.62 7.04
CA GLN A 43 1.38 2.10 6.27
C GLN A 43 1.75 2.04 4.78
N SER A 44 1.30 0.99 4.11
CA SER A 44 1.42 0.85 2.65
C SER A 44 0.18 1.37 1.94
N TYR A 45 0.38 1.91 0.74
CA TYR A 45 -0.64 2.54 -0.10
C TYR A 45 -0.53 2.05 -1.54
N ILE A 46 -1.62 2.21 -2.27
CA ILE A 46 -1.76 1.78 -3.66
C ILE A 46 -1.87 3.01 -4.54
N VAL A 47 -1.06 3.05 -5.60
CA VAL A 47 -1.12 4.09 -6.62
C VAL A 47 -1.96 3.61 -7.80
N ALA A 48 -2.76 4.49 -8.39
CA ALA A 48 -3.60 4.19 -9.53
C ALA A 48 -3.70 5.37 -10.51
N SER A 49 -3.93 5.06 -11.78
CA SER A 49 -4.23 6.05 -12.82
C SER A 49 -5.74 6.33 -12.93
N GLY A 50 -6.58 5.45 -12.39
CA GLY A 50 -8.03 5.55 -12.37
C GLY A 50 -8.62 4.97 -11.08
N LEU A 51 -9.69 4.18 -11.21
CA LEU A 51 -10.42 3.63 -10.07
C LEU A 51 -9.61 2.60 -9.27
N PHE A 52 -9.87 2.54 -7.96
CA PHE A 52 -9.37 1.48 -7.09
C PHE A 52 -9.98 0.13 -7.48
N ILE A 53 -9.14 -0.90 -7.58
CA ILE A 53 -9.57 -2.27 -7.88
C ILE A 53 -9.28 -3.14 -6.66
N PRO A 54 -10.28 -3.53 -5.85
CA PRO A 54 -10.05 -4.39 -4.71
C PRO A 54 -9.49 -5.73 -5.18
N THR A 55 -8.26 -6.03 -4.80
CA THR A 55 -7.60 -7.30 -5.09
C THR A 55 -6.64 -7.66 -3.95
N GLN A 56 -6.14 -8.89 -3.95
CA GLN A 56 -5.05 -9.28 -3.06
C GLN A 56 -3.75 -8.67 -3.57
N TYR A 57 -3.47 -7.45 -3.14
CA TYR A 57 -2.20 -6.79 -3.38
C TYR A 57 -1.11 -7.53 -2.58
N ARG A 58 -0.27 -8.29 -3.28
CA ARG A 58 0.83 -9.06 -2.67
C ARG A 58 2.13 -8.27 -2.75
N TYR A 59 2.84 -8.20 -1.63
CA TYR A 59 4.20 -7.65 -1.60
C TYR A 59 5.12 -8.52 -2.44
N SER A 60 5.83 -7.92 -3.38
CA SER A 60 6.95 -8.56 -4.06
C SER A 60 8.24 -8.56 -3.22
N ASN A 61 8.29 -7.73 -2.16
CA ASN A 61 9.37 -7.78 -1.17
C ASN A 61 8.82 -7.41 0.21
N ASN A 62 8.82 -8.38 1.13
CA ASN A 62 8.14 -8.29 2.42
C ASN A 62 9.01 -7.60 3.48
N SER A 63 9.64 -6.46 3.16
CA SER A 63 10.60 -5.79 4.05
C SER A 63 9.95 -4.98 5.18
N PHE A 64 8.61 -4.93 5.23
CA PHE A 64 7.83 -4.25 6.27
C PHE A 64 6.97 -5.20 7.09
N ALA A 65 7.05 -6.51 6.86
CA ALA A 65 6.52 -7.47 7.81
C ALA A 65 7.41 -7.44 9.05
N ASP A 66 7.01 -6.61 9.99
CA ASP A 66 7.41 -6.71 11.37
C ASP A 66 7.20 -8.18 11.78
N GLU A 67 8.28 -8.89 12.14
CA GLU A 67 8.24 -10.32 12.52
C GLU A 67 7.37 -10.62 13.75
N SER A 68 6.71 -9.60 14.32
CA SER A 68 5.84 -9.69 15.48
C SER A 68 4.46 -10.31 15.17
N ASP A 69 3.96 -10.24 13.93
CA ASP A 69 2.60 -10.72 13.59
C ASP A 69 2.54 -12.23 13.26
N LEU A 70 3.68 -12.92 13.14
CA LEU A 70 3.75 -14.35 12.83
C LEU A 70 3.77 -15.27 14.07
N LYS A 71 3.73 -14.71 15.29
CA LYS A 71 3.89 -15.48 16.55
C LYS A 71 2.64 -15.63 17.43
N LEU A 72 1.43 -15.41 16.89
CA LEU A 72 0.19 -15.50 17.69
C LEU A 72 -0.75 -16.65 17.32
N HIS A 73 -0.38 -17.55 16.41
CA HIS A 73 -1.24 -18.68 16.00
C HIS A 73 -0.55 -20.06 16.08
N THR A 74 0.40 -20.24 17.01
CA THR A 74 0.91 -21.57 17.35
C THR A 74 1.14 -21.65 18.85
N ASN A 75 0.08 -21.76 19.63
CA ASN A 75 0.09 -22.40 20.95
C ASN A 75 -1.37 -22.52 21.44
N ASP A 76 -2.13 -23.40 20.80
CA ASP A 76 -3.34 -23.96 21.42
C ASP A 76 -3.68 -25.29 20.74
N GLN A 77 -2.79 -26.28 20.87
CA GLN A 77 -3.15 -27.68 20.69
C GLN A 77 -2.52 -28.57 21.76
N LYS A 78 -3.38 -28.91 22.72
CA LYS A 78 -3.42 -30.11 23.59
C LYS A 78 -2.51 -30.16 24.82
N GLU A 79 -3.04 -29.67 25.93
CA GLU A 79 -3.16 -30.49 27.15
C GLU A 79 -4.23 -31.58 26.91
N ALA A 80 -3.84 -32.85 27.07
CA ALA A 80 -4.62 -34.00 27.56
C ALA A 80 -3.84 -35.29 27.30
#